data_AF-A0AAC9BJA3-F1
#
_entry.id   AF-A0AAC9BJA3-F1
#
_cell.length_a   1.000
_cell.length_b   1.000
_cell.length_c   1.000
_cell.angle_alpha   90.00
_cell.angle_beta   90.00
_cell.angle_gamma   90.00
#
_symmetry.space_group_name_H-M   'P 1'
#
loop_
_entity.id
_entity.type
_entity.pdbx_description
1 polymer ?
#
loop_
_entity_poly.entity_id
_entity_poly.type
_entity_poly.pdbx_seq_one_letter_code
_entity_poly.pdbx_strand_id
1 'polypeptide(L)'
;MIDVSSGDVMAVPQSGLRPASFPSPPPSVPTLYQSGALRAQRFLRITQRSLHRHRKFQPALLRETLDYVLGARPLEYRAGFLDAIGAYVLLALEGCQLNPDTWDALAAVERQ
;
A
#
# COMPACT_ATOMS: atom_id res chain seq x y z
N MET A 1 -38.27 -55.75 -35.87
CA MET A 1 -37.87 -56.09 -34.49
C MET A 1 -36.35 -56.22 -34.50
N ILE A 2 -35.64 -55.15 -34.07
CA ILE A 2 -34.23 -55.00 -33.61
C ILE A 2 -33.13 -55.56 -34.57
N ASP A 3 -32.09 -54.86 -35.03
CA ASP A 3 -31.08 -54.10 -34.29
C ASP A 3 -30.17 -53.26 -35.23
N VAL A 4 -29.88 -52.02 -34.79
CA VAL A 4 -28.63 -51.23 -34.80
C VAL A 4 -27.53 -51.48 -35.86
N SER A 5 -27.21 -50.44 -36.65
CA SER A 5 -25.87 -49.81 -36.68
C SER A 5 -25.68 -48.85 -37.86
N SER A 6 -25.22 -47.63 -37.56
CA SER A 6 -24.06 -46.94 -38.18
C SER A 6 -24.29 -45.49 -38.57
N GLY A 7 -23.38 -44.65 -38.06
CA GLY A 7 -23.08 -43.31 -38.56
C GLY A 7 -24.00 -42.24 -37.97
N ASP A 8 -23.54 -41.12 -37.43
CA ASP A 8 -22.24 -40.49 -37.58
C ASP A 8 -22.00 -39.58 -36.38
N VAL A 9 -20.81 -39.67 -35.81
CA VAL A 9 -20.39 -38.89 -34.65
C VAL A 9 -19.98 -37.52 -35.15
N MET A 10 -20.93 -36.60 -35.31
CA MET A 10 -20.60 -35.19 -35.49
C MET A 10 -20.32 -34.56 -34.13
N ALA A 11 -19.08 -34.75 -33.67
CA ALA A 11 -18.50 -33.99 -32.59
C ALA A 11 -18.50 -32.50 -32.97
N VAL A 12 -19.42 -31.74 -32.39
CA VAL A 12 -19.38 -30.27 -32.44
C VAL A 12 -18.11 -29.84 -31.71
N PRO A 13 -17.15 -29.15 -32.36
CA PRO A 13 -16.03 -28.59 -31.63
C PRO A 13 -16.58 -27.45 -30.77
N GLN A 14 -16.75 -27.71 -29.47
CA GLN A 14 -16.92 -26.63 -28.49
C GLN A 14 -15.65 -25.80 -28.53
N SER A 15 -15.72 -24.68 -29.26
CA SER A 15 -14.73 -23.61 -29.20
C SER A 15 -14.78 -23.04 -27.79
N GLY A 16 -14.01 -23.65 -26.89
CA GLY A 16 -13.75 -23.11 -25.57
C GLY A 16 -13.08 -21.75 -25.76
N LEU A 17 -13.85 -20.69 -25.61
CA LEU A 17 -13.34 -19.33 -25.46
C LEU A 17 -12.37 -19.37 -24.28
N ARG A 18 -11.07 -19.36 -24.56
CA ARG A 18 -10.05 -19.14 -23.53
C ARG A 18 -10.45 -17.84 -22.81
N PRO A 19 -10.50 -17.82 -21.47
CA PRO A 19 -10.66 -16.57 -20.75
C PRO A 19 -9.58 -15.62 -21.24
N ALA A 20 -9.97 -14.44 -21.72
CA ALA A 20 -9.02 -13.42 -22.11
C ALA A 20 -8.05 -13.20 -20.94
N SER A 21 -6.77 -13.49 -21.16
CA SER A 21 -5.72 -13.11 -20.22
C SER A 21 -5.60 -11.60 -20.31
N PHE A 22 -6.42 -10.90 -19.51
CA PHE A 22 -6.26 -9.46 -19.36
C PHE A 22 -4.86 -9.21 -18.78
N PRO A 23 -4.06 -8.31 -19.37
CA PRO A 23 -2.82 -7.89 -18.74
C PRO A 23 -3.16 -7.36 -17.35
N SER A 24 -2.36 -7.72 -16.34
CA SER A 24 -2.51 -7.19 -14.98
C SER A 24 -2.63 -5.67 -15.06
N PRO A 25 -3.58 -5.04 -14.34
CA PRO A 25 -3.71 -3.59 -14.36
C PRO A 25 -2.35 -2.97 -14.01
N PRO A 26 -1.95 -1.89 -14.70
CA PRO A 26 -0.72 -1.20 -14.35
C PRO A 26 -0.76 -0.84 -12.86
N PRO A 27 0.38 -0.87 -12.15
CA PRO A 27 0.41 -0.44 -10.76
C PRO A 27 -0.19 0.95 -10.68
N SER A 28 -1.31 1.08 -9.95
CA SER A 28 -2.04 2.34 -9.83
C SER A 28 -1.11 3.41 -9.30
N VAL A 29 -1.04 4.55 -9.98
CA VAL A 29 -0.32 5.71 -9.48
C VAL A 29 -0.96 6.10 -8.14
N PRO A 30 -0.19 6.23 -7.03
CA PRO A 30 -0.76 6.57 -5.74
C PRO A 30 -1.48 7.91 -5.78
N THR A 31 -2.65 8.01 -5.15
CA THR A 31 -3.34 9.29 -4.96
C THR A 31 -2.50 10.27 -4.14
N LEU A 32 -2.89 11.54 -4.05
CA LEU A 32 -2.20 12.52 -3.19
C LEU A 32 -2.21 12.07 -1.73
N TYR A 33 -3.34 11.54 -1.26
CA TYR A 33 -3.48 10.97 0.09
C TYR A 33 -2.51 9.80 0.31
N GLN A 34 -2.54 8.79 -0.58
CA GLN A 34 -1.64 7.63 -0.50
C GLN A 34 -0.17 8.03 -0.58
N SER A 35 0.16 9.03 -1.40
CA SER A 35 1.51 9.61 -1.50
C SER A 35 1.95 10.26 -0.19
N GLY A 36 1.03 10.89 0.55
CA GLY A 36 1.24 11.39 1.89
C GLY A 36 1.56 10.28 2.88
N ALA A 37 0.75 9.22 2.90
CA ALA A 37 0.94 8.06 3.78
C ALA A 37 2.28 7.36 3.54
N LEU A 38 2.66 7.13 2.27
CA LEU A 38 3.97 6.57 1.91
C LEU A 38 5.13 7.49 2.33
N ARG A 39 4.94 8.81 2.27
CA ARG A 39 5.94 9.76 2.75
C ARG A 39 6.12 9.67 4.27
N ALA A 40 5.06 9.46 5.04
CA ALA A 40 5.14 9.25 6.49
C ALA A 40 5.98 8.01 6.83
N GLN A 41 5.76 6.88 6.14
CA GLN A 41 6.59 5.69 6.30
C GLN A 41 8.08 5.98 6.04
N ARG A 42 8.39 6.70 4.94
CA ARG A 42 9.77 7.09 4.64
C ARG A 42 10.36 8.02 5.70
N PHE A 43 9.57 8.96 6.20
CA PHE A 43 9.98 9.85 7.29
C PHE A 43 10.32 9.06 8.55
N LEU A 44 9.45 8.13 8.98
CA LEU A 44 9.69 7.25 10.13
C LEU A 44 11.00 6.45 9.98
N ARG A 45 11.25 5.86 8.80
CA ARG A 45 12.51 5.15 8.51
C ARG A 45 13.74 6.04 8.70
N ILE A 46 13.72 7.25 8.14
CA ILE A 46 14.85 8.19 8.24
C ILE A 46 15.05 8.60 9.70
N THR A 47 13.97 8.96 10.39
CA THR A 47 14.01 9.35 11.81
C THR A 47 14.56 8.24 12.68
N GLN A 48 14.08 7.01 12.52
CA GLN A 48 14.55 5.86 13.30
C GLN A 48 16.03 5.56 13.04
N ARG A 49 16.50 5.60 11.78
CA ARG A 49 17.93 5.41 11.46
C ARG A 49 18.80 6.51 12.05
N SER A 50 18.34 7.75 12.01
CA SER A 50 19.02 8.89 12.62
C SER A 50 19.14 8.71 14.14
N LEU A 51 18.03 8.34 14.80
CA LEU A 51 18.01 8.06 16.25
C LEU A 51 18.94 6.92 16.63
N HIS A 52 18.93 5.80 15.89
CA HIS A 52 19.84 4.69 16.14
C HIS A 52 21.31 5.10 15.99
N ARG A 53 21.64 5.89 14.97
CA ARG A 53 23.02 6.31 14.68
C ARG A 53 23.54 7.32 15.71
N HIS A 54 22.73 8.30 16.08
CA HIS A 54 23.17 9.44 16.88
C HIS A 54 22.82 9.32 18.37
N ARG A 55 21.97 8.35 18.76
CA ARG A 55 21.47 8.12 20.13
C ARG A 55 20.90 9.36 20.81
N LYS A 56 20.43 10.34 20.03
CA LYS A 56 19.88 11.60 20.52
C LYS A 56 18.60 11.92 19.76
N PHE A 57 17.52 12.18 20.49
CA PHE A 57 16.31 12.74 19.94
C PHE A 57 16.45 14.26 19.81
N GLN A 58 16.11 14.80 18.64
CA GLN A 58 16.20 16.23 18.34
C GLN A 58 14.81 16.77 17.94
N PRO A 59 13.97 17.15 18.91
CA PRO A 59 12.59 17.57 18.66
C PRO A 59 12.47 18.79 17.74
N ALA A 60 13.38 19.77 17.88
CA ALA A 60 13.35 20.99 17.06
C ALA A 60 13.60 20.69 15.57
N LEU A 61 14.64 19.89 15.28
CA LEU A 61 14.95 19.45 13.92
C LEU A 61 13.82 18.60 13.32
N LEU A 62 13.19 17.75 14.15
CA LEU A 62 12.05 16.96 13.73
C LEU A 62 10.88 17.86 13.29
N ARG A 63 10.58 18.89 14.08
CA ARG A 63 9.53 19.86 13.78
C ARG A 63 9.82 20.63 12.50
N GLU A 64 11.04 21.13 12.34
CA GLU A 64 11.46 21.82 11.11
C GLU A 64 11.34 20.89 9.88
N THR A 65 11.72 19.62 10.03
CA THR A 65 11.58 18.64 8.95
C THR A 65 10.11 18.39 8.60
N LEU A 66 9.23 18.32 9.59
CA LEU A 66 7.78 18.19 9.38
C LEU A 66 7.23 19.42 8.66
N ASP A 67 7.59 20.61 9.10
CA ASP A 67 7.17 21.87 8.48
C ASP A 67 7.66 21.97 7.03
N TYR A 68 8.90 21.54 6.75
CA TYR A 68 9.42 21.45 5.38
C TYR A 68 8.67 20.41 4.52
N VAL A 69 8.41 19.22 5.08
CA VAL A 69 7.71 18.15 4.36
C VAL A 69 6.27 18.53 4.04
N LEU A 70 5.59 19.21 4.95
CA LEU A 70 4.15 19.49 4.87
C LEU A 70 3.83 20.89 4.35
N GLY A 71 4.67 21.88 4.60
CA GLY A 71 4.37 23.31 4.45
C GLY A 71 3.94 23.72 3.04
N ALA A 72 4.50 23.10 2.00
CA ALA A 72 4.16 23.37 0.60
C ALA A 72 3.23 22.33 -0.05
N ARG A 73 2.73 21.32 0.70
CA ARG A 73 1.97 20.21 0.13
C ARG A 73 0.46 20.48 0.09
N PRO A 74 -0.30 19.88 -0.85
CA PRO A 74 -1.76 19.91 -0.84
C PRO A 74 -2.36 19.33 0.44
N LEU A 75 -3.58 19.74 0.80
CA LEU A 75 -4.26 19.29 2.03
C LEU A 75 -4.43 17.77 2.07
N GLU A 76 -4.84 17.13 0.97
CA GLU A 76 -5.00 15.67 0.89
C GLU A 76 -3.69 14.92 1.17
N TYR A 77 -2.57 15.44 0.68
CA TYR A 77 -1.26 14.87 0.97
C TYR A 77 -0.90 14.98 2.45
N ARG A 78 -1.21 16.12 3.08
CA ARG A 78 -0.98 16.32 4.51
C ARG A 78 -1.84 15.39 5.34
N ALA A 79 -3.11 15.20 4.96
CA ALA A 79 -4.03 14.27 5.62
C ALA A 79 -3.46 12.85 5.65
N GLY A 80 -3.11 12.29 4.47
CA GLY A 80 -2.56 10.94 4.42
C GLY A 80 -1.24 10.79 5.16
N PHE A 81 -0.39 11.84 5.18
CA PHE A 81 0.83 11.83 5.99
C PHE A 81 0.50 11.76 7.50
N LEU A 82 -0.40 12.61 7.98
CA LEU A 82 -0.74 12.70 9.40
C LEU A 82 -1.49 11.46 9.88
N ASP A 83 -2.41 10.92 9.09
CA ASP A 83 -3.15 9.70 9.42
C ASP A 83 -2.21 8.51 9.55
N ALA A 84 -1.25 8.36 8.63
CA ALA A 84 -0.24 7.30 8.73
C ALA A 84 0.64 7.45 9.97
N ILE A 85 1.08 8.67 10.33
CA ILE A 85 1.82 8.89 11.59
C ILE A 85 0.95 8.52 12.79
N GLY A 86 -0.32 8.94 12.79
CA GLY A 86 -1.28 8.62 13.84
C GLY A 86 -1.48 7.12 14.01
N ALA A 87 -1.75 6.40 12.92
CA ALA A 87 -1.90 4.94 12.91
C ALA A 87 -0.65 4.23 13.45
N TYR A 88 0.54 4.67 13.02
CA TYR A 88 1.80 4.11 13.54
C TYR A 88 1.96 4.32 15.06
N VAL A 89 1.65 5.51 15.56
CA VAL A 89 1.73 5.82 16.99
C VAL A 89 0.70 5.02 17.79
N LEU A 90 -0.54 4.91 17.32
CA LEU A 90 -1.59 4.14 17.99
C LEU A 90 -1.21 2.66 18.09
N LEU A 91 -0.80 2.04 16.98
CA LEU A 91 -0.33 0.65 16.97
C LEU A 91 0.88 0.45 17.90
N ALA A 92 1.80 1.39 17.96
CA ALA A 92 2.95 1.31 18.87
C ALA A 92 2.51 1.38 20.35
N LEU A 93 1.52 2.22 20.67
CA LEU A 93 0.95 2.34 22.02
C LEU A 93 0.14 1.11 22.43
N GLU A 94 -0.43 0.38 21.47
CA GLU A 94 -1.05 -0.94 21.67
C GLU A 94 -0.01 -2.06 21.92
N GLY A 95 1.28 -1.74 21.86
CA GLY A 95 2.36 -2.69 22.07
C GLY A 95 2.79 -3.46 20.82
N CYS A 96 2.29 -3.10 19.64
CA CYS A 96 2.76 -3.71 18.39
C CYS A 96 4.24 -3.36 18.14
N GLN A 97 5.03 -4.39 17.82
CA GLN A 97 6.42 -4.21 17.37
C GLN A 97 6.42 -3.76 15.91
N LEU A 98 6.50 -2.45 15.68
CA LEU A 98 6.46 -1.87 14.35
C LEU A 98 7.85 -1.59 13.81
N ASN A 99 8.17 -2.17 12.66
CA ASN A 99 9.35 -1.81 11.89
C ASN A 99 8.94 -0.92 10.69
N PRO A 100 9.31 0.37 10.65
CA PRO A 100 9.05 1.26 9.51
C PRO A 100 9.54 0.75 8.15
N ASP A 101 10.54 -0.14 8.10
CA ASP A 101 11.01 -0.76 6.86
C ASP A 101 10.05 -1.81 6.30
N THR A 102 9.22 -2.44 7.13
CA THR A 102 8.27 -3.51 6.73
C THR A 102 6.81 -3.17 7.00
N TRP A 103 6.53 -2.09 7.73
CA TRP A 103 5.19 -1.65 8.07
C TRP A 103 4.46 -1.13 6.84
N ASP A 104 3.28 -1.66 6.55
CA ASP A 104 2.45 -1.22 5.44
C ASP A 104 1.58 -0.02 5.83
N ALA A 105 2.05 1.17 5.47
CA ALA A 105 1.37 2.43 5.77
C ALA A 105 0.04 2.58 5.01
N LEU A 106 -0.08 2.03 3.80
CA LEU A 106 -1.31 2.14 3.01
C LEU A 106 -2.40 1.28 3.63
N ALA A 107 -2.07 0.03 3.93
CA ALA A 107 -3.01 -0.86 4.61
C ALA A 107 -3.39 -0.33 6.00
N ALA A 108 -2.51 0.40 6.69
CA ALA A 108 -2.81 0.98 8.00
C ALA A 108 -3.85 2.10 7.91
N VAL A 109 -3.73 3.01 6.95
CA VAL A 109 -4.68 4.13 6.78
C VAL A 109 -6.00 3.71 6.13
N GLU A 110 -6.03 2.61 5.37
CA GLU A 110 -7.28 2.05 4.82
C GLU A 110 -8.17 1.38 5.87
N ARG A 111 -7.66 1.11 7.08
CA ARG A 111 -8.40 0.47 8.18
C ARG A 111 -9.07 1.45 9.15
N GLN A 112 -8.83 2.75 8.99
CA GLN A 112 -9.38 3.82 9.82
C GLN A 112 -10.68 4.36 9.23
#